data_AF-A0A920SD66-F1
#
_entry.id   AF-A0A920SD66-F1
#
_cell.length_a   1.000
_cell.length_b   1.000
_cell.length_c   1.000
_cell.angle_alpha   90.00
_cell.angle_beta   90.00
_cell.angle_gamma   90.00
#
_symmetry.space_group_name_H-M   'P 1'
#
loop_
_entity.id
_entity.type
_entity.pdbx_description
1 polymer ?
#
loop_
_entity_poly.entity_id
_entity_poly.type
_entity_poly.pdbx_seq_one_letter_code
_entity_poly.pdbx_strand_id
1 'polypeptide(L)' 'MTLIRVTCRLAGHRFRRYFVTTPASFLTEEMRNQAIGQKSEPRSIDIEKGAIIKFAQAIEDDNPLYNDEMVARDSRYGGS' A
#
# COMPACT_ATOMS: atom_id res chain seq x y z
N MET A 1 15.79 48.14 -25.68
CA MET A 1 15.67 47.04 -26.67
C MET A 1 14.67 46.02 -26.13
N THR A 2 13.39 46.29 -26.38
CA THR A 2 12.38 45.44 -27.04
C THR A 2 12.32 43.92 -26.80
N LEU A 3 11.13 43.48 -26.29
CA LEU A 3 10.36 42.25 -26.60
C LEU A 3 10.95 40.89 -26.13
N ILE A 4 10.23 39.89 -25.63
CA ILE A 4 8.84 39.42 -25.81
C ILE A 4 8.31 38.85 -24.48
N ARG A 5 7.10 39.25 -24.07
CA ARG A 5 6.26 38.49 -23.12
C ARG A 5 5.65 37.31 -23.86
N VAL A 6 6.09 36.09 -23.56
CA VAL A 6 5.39 34.88 -23.99
C VAL A 6 4.32 34.58 -22.94
N THR A 7 3.12 35.13 -23.11
CA THR A 7 1.95 34.63 -22.37
C THR A 7 1.49 33.36 -23.07
N CYS A 8 1.96 32.21 -22.58
CA CYS A 8 1.48 30.91 -23.00
C CYS A 8 0.00 30.77 -22.56
N ARG A 9 -0.91 30.93 -23.53
CA ARG A 9 -2.36 30.81 -23.35
C ARG A 9 -2.73 29.33 -23.48
N LEU A 10 -2.45 28.54 -22.45
CA LEU A 10 -2.89 27.14 -22.40
C LEU A 10 -4.24 27.04 -21.72
N ALA A 11 -5.18 26.53 -22.51
CA ALA A 11 -6.58 26.30 -22.21
C ALA A 11 -6.78 25.67 -20.82
N GLY A 12 -7.74 26.22 -20.07
CA GLY A 12 -8.15 25.70 -18.78
C GLY A 12 -8.68 24.27 -18.92
N HIS A 13 -7.83 23.29 -18.59
CA HIS A 13 -8.29 21.96 -18.23
C HIS A 13 -9.22 22.10 -17.03
N ARG A 14 -10.52 21.92 -17.25
CA ARG A 14 -11.50 21.79 -16.17
C ARG A 14 -11.19 20.53 -15.38
N PHE A 15 -10.36 20.69 -14.36
CA PHE A 15 -10.09 19.66 -13.37
C PHE A 15 -11.40 19.41 -12.62
N ARG A 16 -12.14 18.35 -12.99
CA ARG A 16 -13.25 17.85 -12.18
C ARG A 16 -12.66 17.36 -10.87
N ARG A 17 -12.65 18.21 -9.84
CA ARG A 17 -12.43 17.78 -8.46
C ARG A 17 -13.64 16.95 -8.05
N TYR A 18 -13.48 15.63 -7.97
CA TYR A 18 -14.40 14.81 -7.20
C TYR A 18 -14.10 15.10 -5.73
N PHE A 19 -15.06 15.74 -5.05
CA PHE A 19 -15.03 15.82 -3.60
C PHE A 19 -15.35 14.42 -3.07
N VAL A 20 -14.33 13.70 -2.59
CA VAL A 20 -14.53 12.49 -1.81
C VAL A 20 -15.00 12.97 -0.44
N THR A 21 -16.31 12.86 -0.18
CA THR A 21 -16.86 13.08 1.15
C THR A 21 -16.86 11.75 1.88
N THR A 22 -16.01 11.61 2.89
CA THR A 22 -16.06 10.46 3.79
C THR A 22 -17.37 10.52 4.59
N PRO A 23 -18.14 9.43 4.67
CA PRO A 23 -19.31 9.38 5.55
C PRO A 23 -18.91 9.57 7.01
N ALA A 24 -19.87 9.90 7.86
CA ALA A 24 -19.63 10.03 9.30
C ALA A 24 -19.04 8.72 9.86
N SER A 25 -18.00 8.85 10.68
CA SER A 25 -17.36 7.72 11.36
C SER A 25 -18.32 7.05 12.33
N PHE A 26 -18.35 5.71 12.34
CA PHE A 26 -19.08 4.91 13.33
C PHE A 26 -18.51 5.07 14.76
N LEU A 27 -17.21 5.33 14.89
CA LEU A 27 -16.55 5.47 16.18
C LEU A 27 -16.89 6.81 16.85
N THR A 28 -17.07 6.79 18.18
CA THR A 28 -17.16 8.02 18.98
C THR A 28 -15.80 8.73 19.03
N GLU A 29 -15.80 10.00 19.42
CA GLU A 29 -14.56 10.77 19.58
C GLU A 29 -13.66 10.18 20.68
N GLU A 30 -14.25 9.71 21.77
CA GLU A 30 -13.52 9.05 22.85
C GLU A 30 -12.82 7.77 22.36
N MET A 31 -13.53 6.91 21.60
CA MET A 31 -12.94 5.68 21.04
C MET A 31 -11.77 5.99 20.10
N ARG A 32 -11.89 7.06 19.28
CA ARG A 32 -10.80 7.51 18.40
C ARG A 32 -9.58 7.95 19.23
N ASN A 33 -9.80 8.79 20.22
CA ASN A 33 -8.72 9.33 21.05
C ASN A 33 -8.00 8.27 21.87
N GLN A 34 -8.72 7.22 22.28
CA GLN A 34 -8.11 6.06 22.93
C GLN A 34 -7.29 5.22 21.95
N ALA A 35 -7.76 4.98 20.72
CA ALA A 35 -7.12 4.04 19.80
C ALA A 35 -5.93 4.63 19.03
N ILE A 36 -5.97 5.92 18.66
CA ILE A 36 -4.94 6.54 17.83
C ILE A 36 -3.64 6.66 18.62
N GLY A 37 -2.54 6.16 18.05
CA GLY A 37 -1.20 6.27 18.63
C GLY A 37 -0.82 5.14 19.59
N GLN A 38 -1.73 4.21 19.89
CA GLN A 38 -1.36 2.99 20.62
C GLN A 38 -0.40 2.12 19.81
N LYS A 39 0.63 1.59 20.47
CA LYS A 39 1.58 0.64 19.90
C LYS A 39 1.55 -0.65 20.71
N SER A 40 1.64 -1.78 20.03
CA SER A 40 1.88 -3.07 20.67
C SER A 40 3.37 -3.28 20.91
N GLU A 41 3.69 -4.12 21.90
CA GLU A 41 5.05 -4.64 22.04
C GLU A 41 5.49 -5.43 20.80
N PRO A 42 6.78 -5.35 20.41
CA PRO A 42 7.32 -6.20 19.35
C PRO A 42 7.15 -7.68 19.69
N ARG A 43 6.74 -8.49 18.70
CA ARG A 43 6.62 -9.94 18.84
C ARG A 43 7.37 -10.64 17.72
N SER A 44 8.12 -11.68 18.09
CA SER A 44 8.68 -12.62 17.13
C SER A 44 7.65 -13.73 16.91
N ILE A 45 7.36 -14.03 15.66
CA ILE A 45 6.42 -15.09 15.27
C ILE A 45 7.19 -15.99 14.31
N ASP A 46 7.24 -17.28 14.63
CA ASP A 46 7.82 -18.26 13.74
C ASP A 46 6.86 -18.49 12.57
N ILE A 47 7.34 -18.26 11.35
CA ILE A 47 6.55 -18.46 10.14
C ILE A 47 6.90 -19.81 9.54
N GLU A 48 5.91 -20.69 9.47
CA GLU A 48 6.07 -21.95 8.76
C GLU A 48 6.05 -21.75 7.25
N LYS A 49 7.01 -22.35 6.54
CA LYS A 49 7.12 -22.31 5.08
C LYS A 49 5.82 -22.68 4.37
N GLY A 50 5.13 -23.73 4.85
CA GLY A 50 3.88 -24.18 4.27
C GLY A 50 2.73 -23.18 4.39
N ALA A 51 2.79 -22.24 5.35
CA ALA A 51 1.76 -21.23 5.53
C ALA A 51 1.81 -20.16 4.43
N ILE A 52 3.01 -19.74 4.02
CA ILE A 52 3.20 -18.74 2.94
C ILE A 52 2.71 -19.30 1.60
N ILE A 53 3.10 -20.53 1.27
CA ILE A 53 2.69 -21.21 0.03
C ILE A 53 1.17 -21.34 -0.05
N LYS A 54 0.54 -21.85 1.02
CA LYS A 54 -0.93 -22.00 1.08
C LYS A 54 -1.65 -20.66 0.94
N PHE A 55 -1.11 -19.61 1.54
CA PHE A 55 -1.68 -18.28 1.43
C PHE A 55 -1.59 -17.74 0.00
N ALA A 56 -0.42 -17.85 -0.64
CA ALA A 56 -0.24 -17.44 -2.03
C ALA A 56 -1.19 -18.18 -2.98
N GLN A 57 -1.34 -19.48 -2.82
CA GLN A 57 -2.29 -20.30 -3.58
C GLN A 57 -3.74 -19.88 -3.35
N ALA A 58 -4.12 -19.55 -2.11
CA ALA A 58 -5.48 -19.16 -1.77
C ALA A 58 -5.91 -17.81 -2.38
N ILE A 59 -4.96 -16.92 -2.62
CA ILE A 59 -5.19 -15.61 -3.27
C ILE A 59 -4.86 -15.63 -4.77
N GLU A 60 -4.51 -16.79 -5.31
CA GLU A 60 -4.08 -16.96 -6.71
C GLU A 60 -2.89 -16.06 -7.09
N ASP A 61 -1.93 -15.90 -6.16
CA ASP A 61 -0.68 -15.18 -6.42
C ASP A 61 0.36 -16.12 -7.05
N ASP A 62 0.54 -15.96 -8.37
CA ASP A 62 1.46 -16.74 -9.19
C ASP A 62 2.93 -16.30 -9.06
N ASN A 63 3.26 -15.40 -8.14
CA ASN A 63 4.65 -14.97 -7.96
C ASN A 63 5.53 -16.19 -7.60
N PRO A 64 6.57 -16.47 -8.41
CA PRO A 64 7.42 -17.64 -8.20
C PRO A 64 8.23 -17.56 -6.92
N LEU A 65 8.42 -16.39 -6.32
CA LEU A 65 9.09 -16.27 -5.02
C LEU A 65 8.38 -17.02 -3.89
N TYR A 66 7.07 -17.21 -3.99
CA TYR A 66 6.29 -17.88 -2.95
C TYR A 66 6.01 -19.34 -3.27
N ASN A 67 6.09 -19.72 -4.54
CA ASN A 67 5.68 -21.04 -5.02
C ASN A 67 6.85 -21.91 -5.53
N ASP A 68 7.98 -21.29 -5.90
CA ASP A 68 9.19 -21.95 -6.40
C ASP A 68 10.37 -21.70 -5.45
N GLU A 69 10.78 -22.77 -4.78
CA GLU A 69 11.86 -22.74 -3.80
C GLU A 69 13.23 -22.43 -4.40
N MET A 70 13.49 -22.84 -5.64
CA MET A 70 14.76 -22.55 -6.30
C MET A 70 14.84 -21.06 -6.64
N VAL A 71 13.75 -20.50 -7.18
CA VAL A 71 13.66 -19.06 -7.47
C VAL A 71 13.77 -18.24 -6.19
N ALA A 72 13.14 -18.69 -5.09
CA ALA A 72 13.25 -18.03 -3.80
C ALA A 72 14.69 -18.04 -3.26
N ARG A 73 15.40 -19.18 -3.37
CA ARG A 73 16.82 -19.31 -2.95
C ARG A 73 17.77 -18.41 -3.72
N ASP A 74 17.58 -18.30 -5.02
CA ASP A 74 18.42 -17.46 -5.88
C ASP A 74 18.07 -15.97 -5.75
N SER A 75 16.99 -15.65 -5.05
CA SER A 75 16.58 -14.27 -4.76
C SER A 75 17.40 -13.65 -3.62
N ARG A 76 17.36 -12.31 -3.54
CA ARG A 76 17.99 -11.55 -2.45
C ARG A 76 17.47 -11.87 -1.05
N TYR A 77 16.33 -12.55 -0.95
CA TYR A 77 15.67 -12.84 0.31
C TYR A 77 16.09 -14.19 0.90
N GLY A 78 16.76 -15.04 0.10
CA GLY A 78 16.96 -16.44 0.45
C GLY A 78 15.65 -17.21 0.41
N GLY A 79 15.72 -18.50 0.09
CA GLY A 79 14.55 -19.36 0.10
C GLY A 79 14.01 -19.52 1.52
N SER A 80 12.71 -19.79 1.62
CA SER A 80 12.07 -20.20 2.88
C SER A 80 12.37 -21.65 3.23
#